data_AF-A0A661IZ04-F1
#
_entry.id   AF-A0A661IZ04-F1
#
_cell.length_a   1.000
_cell.length_b   1.000
_cell.length_c   1.000
_cell.angle_alpha   90.00
_cell.angle_beta   90.00
_cell.angle_gamma   90.00
#
_symmetry.space_group_name_H-M   'P 1'
#
loop_
_entity.id
_entity.type
_entity.pdbx_description
1 polymer ?
#
loop_
_entity_poly.entity_id
_entity_poly.type
_entity_poly.pdbx_seq_one_letter_code
_entity_poly.pdbx_strand_id
1 'polypeptide(L)'
;MKKVSVLTILMGVILLSSGVIAQQKVFIYGAEGLRDPFKPFLRKEEPVKPKGVAVSPLQQYELSQLKLVAIIVGDDHNRAMVEDSEGKGYIIRVGDYVGNRFGRVKEILADRVIIEEKYKDVLGRFKKRQVILFLHPEKKE
;
A
#
# COMPACT_ATOMS: atom_id res chain seq x y z
N MET A 1 18.96 51.64 81.18
CA MET A 1 18.96 52.88 80.36
C MET A 1 18.59 52.53 78.94
N LYS A 2 17.53 53.16 78.38
CA LYS A 2 17.18 53.32 76.93
C LYS A 2 16.92 51.99 76.16
N LYS A 3 15.81 51.74 75.45
CA LYS A 3 14.66 52.52 74.97
C LYS A 3 13.50 51.55 74.73
N VAL A 4 12.29 52.06 74.92
CA VAL A 4 11.01 51.50 74.47
C VAL A 4 10.77 51.91 73.01
N SER A 5 10.20 51.03 72.18
CA SER A 5 9.27 51.34 71.07
C SER A 5 8.74 50.00 70.55
N VAL A 6 7.53 49.53 70.91
CA VAL A 6 6.21 49.95 70.42
C VAL A 6 6.19 50.05 68.89
N LEU A 7 5.56 49.08 68.22
CA LEU A 7 4.25 49.21 67.54
C LEU A 7 3.98 47.87 66.79
N THR A 8 3.13 46.94 67.26
CA THR A 8 1.67 46.85 66.96
C THR A 8 1.39 46.97 65.44
N ILE A 9 0.67 46.15 64.67
CA ILE A 9 -0.59 45.36 64.75
C ILE A 9 -0.56 44.54 63.42
N LEU A 10 -1.03 43.29 63.27
CA LEU A 10 -2.42 42.96 62.98
C LEU A 10 -2.54 41.45 62.63
N MET A 11 -3.58 40.82 63.17
CA MET A 11 -4.32 39.63 62.68
C MET A 11 -3.50 38.53 62.00
N GLY A 12 -3.37 37.35 62.60
CA GLY A 12 -4.52 36.46 62.79
C GLY A 12 -4.57 35.45 61.65
N VAL A 13 -5.01 34.24 61.99
CA VAL A 13 -5.25 33.07 61.11
C VAL A 13 -4.05 32.13 60.94
N ILE A 14 -3.99 31.19 61.88
CA ILE A 14 -3.59 29.81 61.63
C ILE A 14 -4.45 29.28 60.47
N LEU A 15 -3.86 28.83 59.37
CA LEU A 15 -4.53 27.84 58.51
C LEU A 15 -3.51 26.87 57.91
N LEU A 16 -3.80 25.59 58.13
CA LEU A 16 -3.06 24.44 57.64
C LEU A 16 -2.89 24.52 56.12
N SER A 17 -1.67 24.28 55.65
CA SER A 17 -1.50 23.60 54.37
C SER A 17 -0.40 22.56 54.51
N SER A 18 -0.77 21.42 55.06
CA SER A 18 -0.17 20.14 54.69
C SER A 18 -0.39 19.93 53.19
N GLY A 19 0.41 20.63 52.38
CA GLY A 19 0.51 20.41 50.96
C GLY A 19 1.32 19.16 50.74
N VAL A 20 0.63 18.04 50.46
CA VAL A 20 1.25 16.88 49.84
C VAL A 20 1.87 17.38 48.53
N ILE A 21 3.20 17.48 48.47
CA ILE A 21 3.90 17.65 47.21
C ILE A 21 3.72 16.32 46.49
N ALA A 22 2.68 16.23 45.66
CA ALA A 22 2.51 15.12 44.74
C ALA A 22 3.76 15.10 43.86
N GLN A 23 4.63 14.12 44.11
CA GLN A 23 5.89 13.95 43.41
C GLN A 23 5.54 13.74 41.93
N GLN A 24 5.67 14.81 41.13
CA GLN A 24 5.40 14.74 39.70
C GLN A 24 6.42 13.78 39.10
N LYS A 25 5.96 12.56 38.80
CA LYS A 25 6.79 11.54 38.18
C LYS A 25 7.08 12.00 36.76
N VAL A 26 8.30 12.49 36.53
CA VAL A 26 8.74 12.93 35.20
C VAL A 26 8.72 11.72 34.28
N PHE A 27 7.84 11.72 33.27
CA PHE A 27 7.76 10.66 32.28
C PHE A 27 8.81 10.94 31.18
N ILE A 28 9.85 10.11 31.13
CA ILE A 28 10.86 10.14 30.07
C ILE A 28 10.52 9.04 29.08
N TYR A 29 10.24 9.43 27.83
CA TYR A 29 9.93 8.49 26.76
C TYR A 29 11.21 7.87 26.20
N GLY A 30 11.37 6.55 26.37
CA GLY A 30 12.43 5.77 25.73
C GLY A 30 11.93 5.12 24.44
N ALA A 31 12.40 5.59 23.29
CA ALA A 31 12.03 5.06 21.97
C ALA A 31 12.75 3.74 21.63
N GLU A 32 13.74 3.35 22.42
CA GLU A 32 14.63 2.23 22.14
C GLU A 32 13.95 0.86 22.27
N GLY A 33 14.07 0.05 21.21
CA GLY A 33 13.42 -1.26 21.09
C GLY A 33 11.93 -1.23 20.73
N LEU A 34 11.29 -0.05 20.70
CA LEU A 34 9.91 0.10 20.22
C LEU A 34 9.85 -0.04 18.70
N ARG A 35 8.77 -0.65 18.20
CA ARG A 35 8.49 -0.72 16.76
C ARG A 35 8.35 0.70 16.23
N ASP A 36 9.04 0.99 15.13
CA ASP A 36 8.94 2.27 14.45
C ASP A 36 7.46 2.60 14.14
N PRO A 37 6.89 3.67 14.74
CA PRO A 37 5.49 4.03 14.56
C PRO A 37 5.17 4.51 13.15
N PHE A 38 6.19 4.80 12.34
CA PHE A 38 6.07 5.19 10.94
C PHE A 38 6.26 4.02 9.98
N LYS A 39 6.66 2.84 10.47
CA LYS A 39 6.66 1.62 9.66
C LYS A 39 5.24 1.03 9.63
N PRO A 40 4.62 0.89 8.44
CA PRO A 40 3.31 0.28 8.33
C PRO A 40 3.29 -1.09 8.98
N PHE A 41 2.28 -1.34 9.80
CA PHE A 41 2.08 -2.66 10.39
C PHE A 41 1.60 -3.68 9.35
N LEU A 42 0.90 -3.21 8.31
CA LEU A 42 0.37 -4.00 7.20
C LEU A 42 1.46 -4.35 6.20
N ARG A 43 1.74 -5.64 6.02
CA ARG A 43 2.53 -6.12 4.88
C ARG A 43 1.69 -5.96 3.60
N LYS A 44 2.27 -5.43 2.53
CA LYS A 44 1.60 -5.38 1.22
C LYS A 44 1.69 -6.74 0.53
N GLU A 45 0.73 -7.03 -0.34
CA GLU A 45 0.81 -8.21 -1.21
C GLU A 45 1.97 -8.06 -2.20
N GLU A 46 2.85 -9.05 -2.22
CA GLU A 46 4.03 -9.04 -3.09
C GLU A 46 3.79 -9.85 -4.36
N PRO A 47 4.06 -9.29 -5.57
CA PRO A 47 3.94 -10.04 -6.81
C PRO A 47 4.98 -11.14 -6.90
N VAL A 48 4.58 -12.30 -7.42
CA VAL A 48 5.49 -13.43 -7.62
C VAL A 48 6.13 -13.33 -8.99
N LYS A 49 7.39 -12.89 -9.02
CA LYS A 49 8.16 -12.80 -10.27
C LYS A 49 8.63 -14.18 -10.74
N PRO A 50 8.36 -14.57 -11.99
CA PRO A 50 8.89 -15.81 -12.56
C PRO A 50 10.42 -15.72 -12.73
N LYS A 51 11.12 -16.84 -12.51
CA LYS A 51 12.58 -16.92 -12.71
C LYS A 51 12.89 -17.15 -14.20
N GLY A 52 13.95 -16.51 -14.71
CA GLY A 52 14.45 -16.73 -16.06
C GLY A 52 13.58 -16.14 -17.19
N VAL A 53 12.64 -15.26 -16.86
CA VAL A 53 11.79 -14.56 -17.85
C VAL A 53 12.42 -13.22 -18.19
N ALA A 54 12.63 -12.97 -19.49
CA ALA A 54 13.08 -11.67 -19.97
C ALA A 54 12.02 -10.60 -19.67
N VAL A 55 12.46 -9.44 -19.19
CA VAL A 55 11.57 -8.31 -18.92
C VAL A 55 11.25 -7.62 -20.25
N SER A 56 9.97 -7.58 -20.58
CA SER A 56 9.43 -6.80 -21.70
C SER A 56 8.96 -5.41 -21.22
N PRO A 57 8.76 -4.44 -22.13
CA PRO A 57 8.19 -3.14 -21.77
C PRO A 57 6.84 -3.24 -21.04
N LEU A 58 6.06 -4.30 -21.29
CA LEU A 58 4.76 -4.52 -20.66
C LEU A 58 4.85 -4.73 -19.13
N GLN A 59 6.04 -4.99 -18.57
CA GLN A 59 6.25 -5.07 -17.13
C GLN A 59 6.34 -3.71 -16.43
N GLN A 60 6.38 -2.60 -17.19
CA GLN A 60 6.44 -1.26 -16.60
C GLN A 60 5.06 -0.72 -16.21
N TYR A 61 3.99 -1.32 -16.73
CA TYR A 61 2.62 -0.82 -16.58
C TYR A 61 1.81 -1.70 -15.62
N GLU A 62 0.82 -1.13 -14.95
CA GLU A 62 -0.24 -1.93 -14.31
C GLU A 62 -1.24 -2.43 -15.36
N LEU A 63 -1.92 -3.55 -15.09
CA LEU A 63 -2.93 -4.07 -16.02
C LEU A 63 -4.08 -3.09 -16.26
N SER A 64 -4.38 -2.22 -15.29
CA SER A 64 -5.36 -1.14 -15.40
C SER A 64 -4.97 -0.04 -16.38
N GLN A 65 -3.67 0.12 -16.65
CA GLN A 65 -3.13 1.09 -17.60
C GLN A 65 -3.06 0.52 -19.03
N LEU A 66 -3.25 -0.79 -19.18
CA LEU A 66 -3.26 -1.46 -20.47
C LEU A 66 -4.70 -1.57 -20.98
N LYS A 67 -4.93 -1.12 -22.21
CA LYS A 67 -6.22 -1.22 -22.88
C LYS A 67 -6.17 -2.33 -23.91
N LEU A 68 -7.13 -3.26 -23.87
CA LEU A 68 -7.32 -4.23 -24.95
C LEU A 68 -7.97 -3.50 -26.13
N VAL A 69 -7.28 -3.45 -27.27
CA VAL A 69 -7.71 -2.66 -28.44
C VAL A 69 -8.02 -3.52 -29.67
N ALA A 70 -7.51 -4.74 -29.74
CA ALA A 70 -7.88 -5.69 -30.78
C ALA A 70 -7.72 -7.14 -30.33
N ILE A 71 -8.51 -8.02 -30.93
CA ILE A 71 -8.33 -9.47 -30.89
C ILE A 71 -8.15 -9.94 -32.34
N ILE A 72 -7.08 -10.69 -32.57
CA ILE A 72 -6.70 -11.22 -33.87
C ILE A 72 -6.99 -12.71 -33.82
N VAL A 73 -8.06 -13.12 -34.48
CA VAL A 73 -8.43 -14.53 -34.65
C VAL A 73 -7.56 -15.10 -35.77
N GLY A 74 -6.87 -16.20 -35.49
CA GLY A 74 -6.07 -16.94 -36.46
C GLY A 74 -6.42 -18.43 -36.38
N ASP A 75 -6.09 -19.17 -37.42
CA ASP A 75 -6.52 -20.56 -37.58
C ASP A 75 -5.99 -21.48 -36.45
N ASP A 76 -4.76 -21.24 -35.99
CA ASP A 76 -4.16 -22.04 -34.91
C ASP A 76 -4.38 -21.41 -33.52
N HIS A 77 -4.12 -20.11 -33.39
CA HIS A 77 -4.09 -19.43 -32.09
C HIS A 77 -4.54 -17.97 -32.18
N ASN A 78 -5.46 -17.61 -31.28
CA ASN A 78 -5.85 -16.22 -31.07
C ASN A 78 -4.69 -15.41 -30.49
N ARG A 79 -4.60 -14.15 -30.91
CA ARG A 79 -3.70 -13.14 -30.35
C ARG A 79 -4.50 -11.91 -29.94
N ALA A 80 -3.94 -11.09 -29.08
CA ALA A 80 -4.55 -9.83 -28.68
C ALA A 80 -3.55 -8.68 -28.83
N MET A 81 -4.06 -7.48 -29.05
CA MET A 81 -3.27 -6.25 -29.04
C MET A 81 -3.68 -5.41 -27.83
N VAL A 82 -2.70 -5.08 -27.00
CA VAL A 82 -2.87 -4.15 -25.88
C VAL A 82 -2.14 -2.85 -26.17
N GLU A 83 -2.71 -1.75 -25.74
CA GLU A 83 -2.14 -0.41 -25.83
C GLU A 83 -1.79 0.08 -24.42
N ASP A 84 -0.62 0.70 -24.25
CA ASP A 84 -0.25 1.36 -23.00
C ASP A 84 -0.84 2.77 -22.89
N SER A 85 -0.58 3.46 -21.77
CA SER A 85 -1.06 4.82 -21.53
C SER A 85 -0.48 5.87 -22.48
N GLU A 86 0.58 5.54 -23.22
CA GLU A 86 1.24 6.42 -24.20
C GLU A 86 0.74 6.15 -25.63
N GLY A 87 -0.18 5.20 -25.81
CA GLY A 87 -0.74 4.85 -27.12
C GLY A 87 0.09 3.81 -27.88
N LYS A 88 1.09 3.19 -27.26
CA LYS A 88 1.94 2.20 -27.94
C LYS A 88 1.33 0.81 -27.83
N GLY A 89 1.17 0.17 -29.00
CA GLY A 89 0.59 -1.16 -29.14
C GLY A 89 1.59 -2.30 -28.98
N TYR A 90 1.17 -3.37 -28.32
CA TYR A 90 1.91 -4.62 -28.14
C TYR A 90 1.02 -5.82 -28.44
N ILE A 91 1.55 -6.79 -29.18
CA ILE A 91 0.85 -8.06 -29.43
C ILE A 91 1.20 -9.04 -28.30
N ILE A 92 0.16 -9.68 -27.74
CA ILE A 92 0.28 -10.68 -26.69
C ILE A 92 -0.36 -12.00 -27.12
N ARG A 93 0.16 -13.10 -26.58
CA ARG A 93 -0.27 -14.48 -26.82
C ARG A 93 -0.53 -15.19 -25.49
N VAL A 94 -1.26 -16.30 -25.54
CA VAL A 94 -1.41 -17.18 -24.37
C VAL A 94 -0.02 -17.60 -23.87
N GLY A 95 0.21 -17.42 -22.56
CA GLY A 95 1.47 -17.71 -21.90
C GLY A 95 2.36 -16.51 -21.64
N ASP A 96 2.18 -15.39 -22.35
CA ASP A 96 2.98 -14.18 -22.18
C ASP A 96 2.79 -13.56 -20.79
N TYR A 97 3.82 -12.86 -20.31
CA TYR A 97 3.75 -12.08 -19.08
C TYR A 97 3.46 -10.61 -19.39
N VAL A 98 2.48 -10.06 -18.71
CA VAL A 98 1.99 -8.69 -18.87
C VAL A 98 1.79 -8.03 -17.52
N GLY A 99 1.99 -6.72 -17.48
CA GLY A 99 1.88 -5.93 -16.25
C GLY A 99 3.06 -6.08 -15.30
N ASN A 100 3.18 -5.12 -14.38
CA ASN A 100 4.23 -5.03 -13.36
C ASN A 100 4.19 -6.15 -12.30
N ARG A 101 3.06 -6.86 -12.19
CA ARG A 101 2.88 -8.03 -11.33
C ARG A 101 3.07 -9.36 -12.07
N PHE A 102 3.60 -9.34 -13.29
CA PHE A 102 3.82 -10.54 -14.11
C PHE A 102 2.55 -11.40 -14.24
N GLY A 103 1.44 -10.75 -14.58
CA GLY A 103 0.22 -11.45 -14.93
C GLY A 103 0.46 -12.33 -16.16
N ARG A 104 0.08 -13.60 -16.09
CA ARG A 104 0.22 -14.52 -17.22
C ARG A 104 -1.06 -14.51 -18.05
N VAL A 105 -0.95 -14.31 -19.35
CA VAL A 105 -2.09 -14.43 -20.28
C VAL A 105 -2.56 -15.89 -20.26
N LYS A 106 -3.74 -16.12 -19.71
CA LYS A 106 -4.32 -17.46 -19.56
C LYS A 106 -5.12 -17.84 -20.80
N GLU A 107 -5.89 -16.90 -21.33
CA GLU A 107 -6.83 -17.15 -22.43
C GLU A 107 -7.15 -15.87 -23.19
N ILE A 108 -7.37 -16.00 -24.50
CA ILE A 108 -7.76 -14.91 -25.41
C ILE A 108 -9.06 -15.33 -26.10
N LEU A 109 -10.16 -14.68 -25.71
CA LEU A 109 -11.50 -14.92 -26.23
C LEU A 109 -11.87 -13.84 -27.25
N ALA A 110 -13.07 -13.93 -27.84
CA ALA A 110 -13.53 -13.00 -28.88
C ALA A 110 -13.79 -11.57 -28.38
N ASP A 111 -14.04 -11.37 -27.08
CA ASP A 111 -14.38 -10.09 -26.48
C ASP A 111 -13.44 -9.66 -25.33
N ARG A 112 -12.57 -10.55 -24.86
CA ARG A 112 -11.75 -10.34 -23.67
C ARG A 112 -10.47 -11.15 -23.63
N VAL A 113 -9.54 -10.71 -22.79
CA VAL A 113 -8.32 -11.44 -22.41
C VAL A 113 -8.36 -11.71 -20.91
N ILE A 114 -8.11 -12.97 -20.52
CA ILE A 114 -8.05 -13.40 -19.12
C ILE A 114 -6.58 -13.48 -18.70
N ILE A 115 -6.21 -12.75 -17.65
CA ILE A 115 -4.85 -12.66 -17.12
C ILE A 115 -4.84 -13.18 -15.68
N GLU A 116 -3.90 -14.05 -15.34
CA GLU A 116 -3.72 -14.57 -13.97
C GLU A 116 -2.47 -13.96 -13.32
N GLU A 117 -2.65 -13.19 -12.25
CA GLU A 117 -1.57 -12.69 -11.40
C GLU A 117 -1.34 -13.63 -10.21
N LYS A 118 -0.07 -13.91 -9.92
CA LYS A 118 0.34 -14.63 -8.70
C LYS A 118 0.92 -13.64 -7.70
N TYR A 119 0.50 -13.76 -6.44
CA TYR A 119 0.99 -12.90 -5.36
C TYR A 119 1.13 -13.68 -4.06
N LYS A 120 1.95 -13.17 -3.15
CA LYS A 120 2.01 -13.63 -1.76
C LYS A 120 1.12 -12.75 -0.90
N ASP A 121 0.22 -13.37 -0.14
CA ASP A 121 -0.61 -12.64 0.83
C ASP A 121 0.21 -12.19 2.05
N VAL A 122 -0.41 -11.43 2.95
CA VAL A 122 0.19 -10.95 4.22
C VAL A 122 0.79 -12.07 5.09
N LEU A 123 0.31 -13.31 4.94
CA LEU A 123 0.79 -14.49 5.65
C LEU A 123 1.86 -15.26 4.86
N GLY A 124 2.28 -14.75 3.70
CA GLY A 124 3.28 -15.36 2.83
C GLY A 124 2.74 -16.50 1.96
N ARG A 125 1.42 -16.73 1.95
CA ARG A 125 0.80 -17.80 1.16
C ARG A 125 0.65 -17.38 -0.28
N PHE A 126 0.92 -18.29 -1.19
CA PHE A 126 0.70 -18.07 -2.61
C PHE A 126 -0.79 -18.02 -2.93
N LYS A 127 -1.21 -16.94 -3.57
CA LYS A 127 -2.56 -16.76 -4.09
C LYS A 127 -2.51 -16.34 -5.55
N LYS A 128 -3.66 -16.48 -6.20
CA LYS A 128 -3.90 -16.11 -7.58
C LYS A 128 -5.09 -15.17 -7.65
N ARG A 129 -5.05 -14.23 -8.58
CA ARG A 129 -6.17 -13.37 -8.93
C ARG A 129 -6.30 -13.30 -10.44
N GLN A 130 -7.53 -13.34 -10.93
CA GLN A 130 -7.83 -13.14 -12.34
C GLN A 130 -8.20 -11.69 -12.59
N VAL A 131 -7.65 -11.12 -13.66
CA VAL A 131 -7.97 -9.81 -14.20
C VAL A 131 -8.43 -10.03 -15.63
N ILE A 132 -9.53 -9.36 -16.01
CA ILE A 132 -10.12 -9.48 -17.33
C ILE A 132 -10.00 -8.13 -18.02
N LEU A 133 -9.35 -8.11 -19.18
CA LEU A 133 -9.35 -6.95 -20.06
C LEU A 133 -10.42 -7.16 -21.12
N PHE A 134 -11.38 -6.26 -21.20
CA PHE A 134 -12.45 -6.29 -22.21
C PHE A 134 -12.07 -5.42 -23.40
N LEU A 135 -12.39 -5.88 -24.61
CA LEU A 135 -12.18 -5.10 -25.83
C LEU A 135 -13.09 -3.87 -25.84
N HIS A 136 -14.31 -4.05 -25.33
CA HIS A 136 -15.29 -3.00 -25.09
C HIS A 136 -15.57 -2.93 -23.58
N PRO A 137 -14.83 -2.13 -22.80
CA PRO A 137 -15.14 -1.97 -21.40
C PRO A 137 -16.54 -1.37 -21.26
N GLU A 138 -17.38 -1.98 -20.42
CA GLU A 138 -18.68 -1.38 -20.08
C GLU A 138 -18.44 0.01 -19.50
N LYS A 139 -19.14 1.01 -20.05
CA LYS A 139 -19.19 2.33 -19.41
C LYS A 139 -19.91 2.14 -18.07
N LYS A 140 -19.18 2.31 -16.96
CA LYS A 140 -19.84 2.58 -15.68
C LYS A 140 -20.27 4.04 -15.71
N GLU A 141 -21.59 4.24 -15.77
CA GLU A 141 -22.24 5.54 -15.56
C GLU A 141 -22.01 6.06 -14.14
#